data_AF-A0A962L5Z7-F1
#
_entry.id   AF-A0A962L5Z7-F1
#
_cell.length_a   1.000
_cell.length_b   1.000
_cell.length_c   1.000
_cell.angle_alpha   90.00
_cell.angle_beta   90.00
_cell.angle_gamma   90.00
#
_symmetry.space_group_name_H-M   'P 1'
#
loop_
_entity.id
_entity.type
_entity.pdbx_description
1 polymer ?
#
loop_
_entity_poly.entity_id
_entity_poly.type
_entity_poly.pdbx_seq_one_letter_code
_entity_poly.pdbx_strand_id
1 'polypeptide(L)'
;MIEFTGRLSALRHPQYLHYWLGSFASVGATQLQVMGQGWLVYEITKSALALGYLGAAASIPSIVMTLFGGALADRMDKRRVLMTTSLITGSL
;
A
#
# COMPACT_ATOMS: atom_id res chain seq x y z
N MET A 1 -15.52 -24.15 23.99
CA MET A 1 -15.22 -24.85 22.72
C MET A 1 -15.41 -23.83 21.61
N ILE A 2 -14.33 -23.18 21.16
CA ILE A 2 -14.41 -22.08 20.19
C ILE A 2 -14.61 -22.71 18.80
N GLU A 3 -15.79 -22.56 18.22
CA GLU A 3 -16.08 -23.05 16.86
C GLU A 3 -15.23 -22.29 15.83
N PHE A 4 -14.20 -22.95 15.30
CA PHE A 4 -13.40 -22.44 14.19
C PHE A 4 -14.15 -22.47 12.83
N THR A 5 -15.37 -23.01 12.80
CA THR A 5 -16.14 -23.31 11.58
C THR A 5 -16.72 -22.06 10.89
N GLY A 6 -16.77 -20.91 11.57
CA GLY A 6 -17.26 -19.64 11.00
C GLY A 6 -16.21 -18.72 10.36
N ARG A 7 -14.92 -19.07 10.35
CA ARG A 7 -13.83 -18.14 9.99
C ARG A 7 -13.75 -17.76 8.51
N LEU A 8 -14.30 -18.59 7.61
CA LEU A 8 -14.30 -18.37 6.16
C LEU A 8 -15.67 -17.93 5.61
N SER A 9 -16.62 -17.61 6.49
CA SER A 9 -17.96 -17.11 6.13
C SER A 9 -17.87 -15.87 5.23
N ALA A 10 -16.94 -14.96 5.51
CA ALA A 10 -16.73 -13.75 4.73
C ALA A 10 -16.34 -14.04 3.26
N LEU A 11 -15.56 -15.10 3.00
CA LEU A 11 -15.13 -15.48 1.65
C LEU A 11 -16.24 -16.12 0.80
N ARG A 12 -17.37 -16.50 1.40
CA ARG A 12 -18.54 -16.99 0.66
C ARG A 12 -19.27 -15.90 -0.10
N HIS A 13 -19.08 -14.63 0.27
CA HIS A 13 -19.65 -13.52 -0.49
C HIS A 13 -18.77 -13.21 -1.70
N PRO A 14 -19.25 -13.39 -2.94
CA PRO A 14 -18.45 -13.23 -4.14
C PRO A 14 -17.88 -11.81 -4.26
N GLN A 15 -18.63 -10.78 -3.87
CA GLN A 15 -18.14 -9.39 -3.87
C GLN A 15 -16.95 -9.20 -2.93
N TYR A 16 -16.99 -9.80 -1.73
CA TYR A 16 -15.88 -9.75 -0.78
C TYR A 16 -14.67 -10.54 -1.27
N LEU A 17 -14.89 -11.70 -1.90
CA LEU A 17 -13.82 -12.51 -2.48
C LEU A 17 -13.06 -11.76 -3.58
N HIS A 18 -13.76 -11.10 -4.52
CA HIS A 18 -13.12 -10.30 -5.57
C HIS A 18 -12.33 -9.12 -4.99
N TYR A 19 -12.91 -8.42 -4.00
CA TYR A 19 -12.21 -7.34 -3.30
C TYR A 19 -10.96 -7.85 -2.57
N TRP A 20 -11.07 -8.98 -1.88
CA TRP A 20 -9.98 -9.57 -1.10
C TRP A 20 -8.85 -10.05 -2.01
N LEU A 21 -9.16 -10.75 -3.10
CA LEU A 21 -8.17 -11.18 -4.09
C LEU A 21 -7.49 -9.98 -4.78
N GLY A 22 -8.27 -8.97 -5.16
CA GLY A 22 -7.74 -7.74 -5.75
C GLY A 22 -6.83 -6.98 -4.79
N SER A 23 -7.22 -6.88 -3.52
CA SER A 23 -6.41 -6.23 -2.47
C SER A 23 -5.13 -7.02 -2.22
N PHE A 24 -5.20 -8.35 -2.14
CA PHE A 24 -4.05 -9.21 -1.95
C PHE A 24 -3.06 -9.08 -3.12
N ALA A 25 -3.56 -9.13 -4.35
CA ALA A 25 -2.74 -8.95 -5.55
C ALA A 25 -2.12 -7.55 -5.61
N SER A 26 -2.89 -6.50 -5.30
CA SER A 26 -2.42 -5.11 -5.30
C SER A 26 -1.31 -4.89 -4.27
N VAL A 27 -1.51 -5.33 -3.02
CA VAL A 27 -0.48 -5.24 -1.97
C VAL A 27 0.75 -6.06 -2.35
N GLY A 28 0.56 -7.27 -2.89
CA GLY A 28 1.65 -8.10 -3.38
C GLY A 28 2.47 -7.42 -4.48
N ALA A 29 1.79 -6.83 -5.48
CA ALA A 29 2.44 -6.09 -6.55
C ALA A 29 3.25 -4.89 -6.03
N THR A 30 2.70 -4.12 -5.09
CA THR A 30 3.42 -3.01 -4.45
C THR A 30 4.67 -3.48 -3.74
N GLN A 31 4.61 -4.59 -2.99
CA GLN A 31 5.79 -5.11 -2.30
C GLN A 31 6.88 -5.59 -3.26
N LEU A 32 6.49 -6.25 -4.36
CA LEU A 32 7.42 -6.65 -5.41
C LEU A 32 8.05 -5.43 -6.09
N GLN A 33 7.28 -4.37 -6.32
CA GLN A 33 7.77 -3.12 -6.89
C GLN A 33 8.82 -2.46 -5.98
N VAL A 34 8.56 -2.37 -4.67
CA VAL A 34 9.51 -1.80 -3.69
C VAL A 34 10.82 -2.60 -3.67
N MET A 35 10.74 -3.93 -3.64
CA MET A 35 11.92 -4.80 -3.69
C MET A 35 12.70 -4.63 -5.01
N GLY A 36 11.99 -4.60 -6.13
CA GLY A 36 12.58 -4.42 -7.46
C GLY A 36 13.26 -3.05 -7.63
N GLN A 37 12.66 -1.98 -7.13
CA GLN A 37 13.27 -0.64 -7.15
C GLN A 37 14.56 -0.59 -6.33
N GLY A 38 14.56 -1.18 -5.13
CA GLY A 38 15.76 -1.30 -4.32
C GLY A 38 16.87 -2.06 -5.05
N TRP A 39 16.53 -3.23 -5.62
CA TRP A 39 17.47 -4.02 -6.40
C TRP A 39 18.07 -3.24 -7.58
N LEU A 40 17.23 -2.56 -8.38
CA LEU A 40 17.66 -1.79 -9.54
C LEU A 40 18.62 -0.66 -9.16
N VAL A 41 18.31 0.09 -8.09
CA VAL A 41 19.19 1.15 -7.60
C VAL A 41 20.54 0.59 -7.13
N TYR A 42 20.54 -0.58 -6.50
CA TYR A 42 21.77 -1.25 -6.13
C TYR A 42 22.57 -1.74 -7.34
N GLU A 43 21.92 -2.28 -8.37
CA GLU A 43 22.58 -2.76 -9.58
C GLU A 43 23.27 -1.62 -10.35
N ILE A 44 22.59 -0.47 -10.47
CA ILE A 44 23.11 0.71 -11.17
C ILE A 44 24.21 1.40 -10.35
N THR A 45 24.05 1.52 -9.04
CA THR A 45 24.94 2.34 -8.20
C THR A 45 26.06 1.54 -7.52
N LYS A 46 25.90 0.21 -7.37
CA LYS A 46 26.74 -0.71 -6.58
C LYS A 46 27.13 -0.23 -5.18
N SER A 47 26.36 0.69 -4.61
CA SER A 47 26.66 1.36 -3.33
C SER A 47 25.48 1.27 -2.38
N ALA A 48 25.74 0.80 -1.15
CA ALA A 48 24.74 0.70 -0.08
C ALA A 48 24.21 2.07 0.37
N LEU A 49 24.97 3.16 0.17
CA LEU A 49 24.52 4.51 0.51
C LEU A 49 23.38 5.00 -0.39
N ALA A 50 23.36 4.58 -1.66
CA ALA A 50 22.31 4.96 -2.60
C ALA A 50 20.95 4.33 -2.24
N LEU A 51 20.95 3.11 -1.70
CA LEU A 51 19.77 2.48 -1.12
C LEU A 51 19.24 3.27 0.09
N GLY A 52 20.15 3.80 0.93
CA GLY A 52 19.79 4.67 2.05
C GLY A 52 19.11 5.96 1.60
N TYR A 53 19.63 6.61 0.56
CA TYR A 53 18.99 7.80 -0.03
C TYR A 53 17.64 7.51 -0.67
N LEU A 54 17.48 6.37 -1.36
CA LEU A 54 16.20 5.94 -1.91
C LEU A 54 15.14 5.77 -0.81
N GLY A 55 15.50 5.08 0.28
CA GLY A 55 14.63 4.91 1.44
C GLY A 55 14.27 6.24 2.10
N ALA A 56 15.22 7.16 2.24
CA ALA A 56 14.99 8.50 2.78
C ALA A 56 14.05 9.32 1.88
N ALA A 57 14.27 9.30 0.57
CA ALA A 57 13.45 10.02 -0.40
C ALA A 57 12.00 9.52 -0.44
N ALA A 58 11.76 8.24 -0.18
CA ALA A 58 10.41 7.69 -0.05
C ALA A 58 9.76 8.00 1.32
N SER A 59 10.54 7.90 2.41
CA SER A 59 10.02 8.00 3.78
C SER A 59 9.71 9.44 4.19
N ILE A 60 10.53 10.41 3.79
CA ILE A 60 10.34 11.83 4.16
C ILE A 60 8.97 12.37 3.72
N PRO A 61 8.60 12.31 2.42
CA PRO A 61 7.28 12.77 1.99
C PRO A 61 6.17 11.94 2.64
N SER A 62 6.36 10.64 2.81
CA SER A 62 5.36 9.79 3.48
C SER A 62 5.08 10.22 4.93
N ILE A 63 6.12 10.52 5.71
CA ILE A 63 5.99 11.00 7.10
C ILE A 63 5.26 12.33 7.14
N VAL A 64 5.64 13.28 6.28
CA VAL A 64 4.99 14.59 6.16
C VAL A 64 3.51 14.40 5.80
N MET A 65 3.24 13.62 4.75
CA MET A 65 1.88 13.37 4.27
C MET A 65 1.03 12.62 5.30
N THR A 66 1.61 11.70 6.08
CA THR A 66 0.88 10.98 7.14
C THR A 66 0.51 11.91 8.29
N LEU A 67 1.43 12.79 8.69
CA LEU A 67 1.19 13.76 9.77
C LEU A 67 0.05 14.73 9.42
N PHE A 68 0.05 15.28 8.20
CA PHE A 68 -1.00 16.19 7.74
C PHE A 68 -2.25 15.45 7.27
N GLY A 69 -2.07 14.30 6.62
CA GLY A 69 -3.12 13.49 6.03
C GLY A 69 -4.01 12.82 7.09
N GLY A 70 -3.48 12.44 8.25
CA GLY A 70 -4.29 11.92 9.36
C GLY A 70 -5.31 12.94 9.86
N ALA A 71 -4.86 14.18 10.11
CA ALA A 71 -5.73 15.27 10.54
C ALA A 71 -6.76 15.68 9.47
N LEU A 72 -6.40 15.55 8.19
CA LEU A 72 -7.29 15.86 7.07
C LEU A 72 -8.30 14.73 6.79
N ALA A 73 -7.88 13.47 6.96
CA ALA A 73 -8.71 12.28 6.77
C ALA A 73 -9.87 12.20 7.78
N ASP A 74 -9.65 12.69 9.00
CA ASP A 74 -10.70 12.73 10.03
C ASP A 74 -11.77 13.80 9.75
N ARG A 75 -11.50 14.76 8.85
CA ARG A 75 -12.42 15.86 8.52
C ARG A 75 -13.05 15.77 7.13
N MET A 76 -12.58 14.87 6.27
CA MET A 76 -13.06 14.72 4.90
C MET A 76 -13.95 13.48 4.72
N ASP A 77 -14.93 13.57 3.81
CA ASP A 77 -15.78 12.44 3.43
C ASP A 77 -14.94 11.25 2.95
N LYS A 78 -14.96 10.14 3.70
CA LYS A 78 -14.18 8.90 3.45
C LYS A 78 -14.27 8.39 2.00
N ARG A 79 -15.43 8.58 1.36
CA ARG A 79 -15.66 8.15 -0.04
C ARG A 79 -14.88 8.98 -1.05
N ARG A 80 -14.75 10.30 -0.84
CA ARG A 80 -13.98 11.18 -1.73
C ARG A 80 -12.48 10.93 -1.58
N VAL A 81 -12.01 10.77 -0.33
CA VAL A 81 -10.60 10.48 -0.03
C VAL A 81 -10.18 9.16 -0.67
N LEU A 82 -10.97 8.09 -0.51
CA LEU A 82 -10.66 6.80 -1.15
C LEU A 82 -10.60 6.90 -2.68
N MET A 83 -11.56 7.59 -3.31
CA MET A 83 -11.54 7.76 -4.77
C MET A 83 -10.32 8.55 -5.24
N THR A 84 -9.97 9.66 -4.58
CA THR A 84 -8.81 10.47 -4.97
C THR A 84 -7.50 9.71 -4.79
N THR A 85 -7.33 8.99 -3.67
CA THR A 85 -6.09 8.23 -3.42
C THR A 85 -5.96 7.06 -4.39
N SER A 86 -7.04 6.31 -4.65
CA SER A 86 -7.02 5.21 -5.61
C SER A 86 -6.74 5.67 -7.05
N LEU A 87 -7.23 6.84 -7.46
CA LEU A 87 -6.91 7.41 -8.77
C LEU A 87 -5.44 7.83 -8.88
N ILE A 88 -4.90 8.48 -7.86
CA ILE A 88 -3.50 8.91 -7.84
C ILE A 88 -2.57 7.69 -7.90
N THR A 89 -2.83 6.67 -7.08
CA THR A 89 -2.03 5.43 -7.08
C THR A 89 -2.18 4.62 -8.36
N GLY A 90 -3.37 4.58 -8.97
CA GLY A 90 -3.58 3.85 -10.23
C GLY A 90 -3.00 4.55 -11.47
N SER A 91 -2.66 5.83 -11.37
CA SER A 91 -2.08 6.63 -12.47
C SER A 91 -0.55 6.65 -12.52
N LEU A 92 0.12 6.07 -11.52
CA LEU A 92 1.58 6.03 -11.37
C LEU A 92 2.13 4.63 -11.69
#